data_AF-A0A955NIL2-F1
#
_entry.id   AF-A0A955NIL2-F1
#
_cell.length_a   1.000
_cell.length_b   1.000
_cell.length_c   1.000
_cell.angle_alpha   90.00
_cell.angle_beta   90.00
_cell.angle_gamma   90.00
#
_symmetry.space_group_name_H-M   'P 1'
#
loop_
_entity.id
_entity.type
_entity.pdbx_description
1 polymer ?
#
loop_
_entity_poly.entity_id
_entity_poly.type
_entity_poly.pdbx_seq_one_letter_code
_entity_poly.pdbx_strand_id
1 'polypeptide(L)'
;MRIGQNQHGDTSDYHNSGGVAVYDDQGILVGEFYASSSSNSGVLSLRTTGGNQTILLDGHGGGIIANSFLELKQHPLKTNTPLVYSAVSSRQPTLTHSGVARLEGGRARVDLPEDFVALAEPGSLVVNLSPASLNSKGVAFEIPEHGSLQIGELNGGAGSYDVHYTVTALEVGQADYKTELTQAEYEKRFDLPKGNK
;
A
#
# COMPACT_ATOMS: atom_id res chain seq x y z
N MET A 1 20.20 25.20 -15.25
CA MET A 1 18.94 24.48 -15.50
C MET A 1 18.73 24.40 -17.00
N ARG A 2 18.79 23.21 -17.58
CA ARG A 2 18.40 22.97 -18.98
C ARG A 2 17.02 22.32 -18.96
N ILE A 3 16.06 22.93 -19.66
CA ILE A 3 14.72 22.38 -19.86
C ILE A 3 14.65 21.94 -21.32
N GLY A 4 14.48 20.64 -21.54
CA GLY A 4 14.28 20.07 -22.88
C GLY A 4 12.82 19.71 -23.10
N GLN A 5 12.26 20.09 -24.25
CA GLN A 5 11.02 19.50 -24.75
C GLN A 5 11.39 18.40 -25.74
N ASN A 6 10.98 17.17 -25.44
CA ASN A 6 11.03 16.09 -26.42
C ASN A 6 9.64 15.99 -27.05
N GLN A 7 9.51 16.50 -28.28
CA GLN A 7 8.40 16.15 -29.16
C GLN A 7 8.92 15.12 -30.16
N HIS A 8 8.56 13.85 -29.98
CA HIS A 8 8.69 12.87 -31.05
C HIS A 8 7.42 12.91 -31.88
N GLY A 9 7.40 13.78 -32.89
CA GLY A 9 6.38 13.74 -33.93
C GLY A 9 6.74 12.65 -34.94
N ASP A 10 6.08 11.49 -34.83
CA ASP A 10 6.06 10.50 -35.90
C ASP A 10 4.71 10.56 -36.61
N THR A 11 4.76 10.70 -37.93
CA THR A 11 3.61 10.93 -38.80
C THR A 11 3.05 9.60 -39.27
N SER A 12 2.28 8.90 -38.43
CA SER A 12 1.12 8.09 -38.86
C SER A 12 0.44 7.46 -37.64
N ASP A 13 -0.87 7.66 -37.55
CA ASP A 13 -1.85 6.92 -36.74
C ASP A 13 -1.58 6.76 -35.23
N TYR A 14 -2.00 7.80 -34.46
CA TYR A 14 -2.10 7.88 -33.00
C TYR A 14 -0.71 7.72 -32.30
N HIS A 15 -0.16 8.72 -31.61
CA HIS A 15 -0.49 9.06 -30.22
C HIS A 15 0.41 10.23 -29.72
N ASN A 16 -0.09 11.06 -28.79
CA ASN A 16 0.64 12.20 -28.23
C ASN A 16 1.67 11.77 -27.18
N SER A 17 2.93 11.54 -27.59
CA SER A 17 4.06 11.37 -26.67
C SER A 17 4.79 12.70 -26.48
N GLY A 18 4.35 13.50 -25.51
CA GLY A 18 4.99 14.75 -25.11
C GLY A 18 5.67 14.58 -23.75
N GLY A 19 6.89 15.11 -23.60
CA GLY A 19 7.61 15.06 -22.34
C GLY A 19 8.42 16.32 -22.03
N VAL A 20 8.51 16.65 -20.75
CA VAL A 20 9.43 17.64 -20.20
C VAL A 20 10.48 16.90 -19.38
N ALA A 21 11.75 17.16 -19.68
CA ALA A 21 12.88 16.64 -18.93
C ALA A 21 13.70 17.79 -18.32
N VAL A 22 14.12 17.61 -17.07
CA VAL A 22 14.97 18.53 -16.32
C VAL A 22 16.29 17.85 -16.01
N TYR A 23 17.38 18.50 -16.42
CA TYR A 23 18.73 18.02 -16.20
C TYR A 23 19.48 18.95 -15.25
N ASP A 24 20.39 18.38 -14.45
CA ASP A 24 21.37 19.14 -13.69
C ASP A 24 22.47 19.73 -14.61
N ASP A 25 23.47 20.38 -14.01
CA ASP A 25 24.58 21.01 -14.73
C ASP A 25 25.57 20.01 -15.34
N GLN A 26 25.55 18.75 -14.87
CA GLN A 26 26.33 17.63 -15.40
C GLN A 26 25.60 16.87 -16.52
N GLY A 27 24.32 17.20 -16.76
CA GLY A 27 23.49 16.56 -17.77
C GLY A 27 22.81 15.28 -17.28
N ILE A 28 22.76 15.04 -15.97
CA ILE A 28 22.01 13.94 -15.37
C ILE A 28 20.53 14.33 -15.29
N LEU A 29 19.65 13.41 -15.69
CA LEU A 29 18.20 13.59 -15.59
C LEU A 29 17.78 13.58 -14.11
N VAL A 30 17.19 14.67 -13.64
CA VAL A 30 16.72 14.83 -12.24
C VAL A 30 15.20 14.93 -12.13
N GLY A 31 14.49 15.15 -13.24
CA GLY A 31 13.04 15.09 -13.27
C GLY A 31 12.48 14.94 -14.67
N GLU A 32 11.38 14.20 -14.80
CA GLU A 32 10.66 14.00 -16.07
C GLU A 32 9.15 13.94 -15.85
N PHE A 33 8.41 14.53 -16.78
CA PHE A 33 6.97 14.39 -16.91
C PHE A 33 6.66 14.06 -18.36
N TYR A 34 6.14 12.86 -18.63
CA TYR A 34 5.82 12.45 -20.01
C TYR A 34 4.59 11.57 -20.09
N ALA A 35 3.91 11.62 -21.23
CA ALA A 35 2.92 10.64 -21.62
C ALA A 35 3.55 9.67 -22.63
N SER A 36 3.33 8.38 -22.44
CA SER A 36 3.79 7.35 -23.36
C SER A 36 2.61 6.59 -23.93
N SER A 37 2.56 6.57 -25.25
CA SER A 37 1.55 5.87 -26.01
C SER A 37 1.74 4.37 -26.05
N SER A 38 2.99 3.90 -26.04
CA SER A 38 3.32 2.48 -26.04
C SER A 38 2.91 1.80 -24.74
N SER A 39 2.92 2.54 -23.62
CA SER A 39 2.47 2.07 -22.32
C SER A 39 1.05 2.53 -21.96
N ASN A 40 0.41 3.37 -22.80
CA ASN A 40 -0.86 4.04 -22.52
C ASN A 40 -0.89 4.67 -21.10
N SER A 41 0.22 5.28 -20.68
CA SER A 41 0.40 5.80 -19.32
C SER A 41 1.03 7.18 -19.28
N GLY A 42 0.80 7.90 -18.18
CA GLY A 42 1.51 9.13 -17.82
C GLY A 42 2.48 8.85 -16.68
N VAL A 43 3.67 9.46 -16.75
CA VAL A 43 4.73 9.30 -15.76
C VAL A 43 5.16 10.66 -15.22
N LEU A 44 5.29 10.75 -13.89
CA LEU A 44 6.05 11.79 -13.20
C LEU A 44 7.18 11.13 -12.42
N SER A 45 8.43 11.54 -12.67
CA SER A 45 9.61 10.96 -12.05
C SER A 45 10.54 12.06 -11.56
N LEU A 46 11.05 11.91 -10.33
CA LEU A 46 12.12 12.71 -9.74
C LEU A 46 13.25 11.80 -9.31
N ARG A 47 14.49 12.25 -9.52
CA ARG A 47 15.71 11.49 -9.23
C ARG A 47 16.70 12.33 -8.44
N THR A 48 17.58 11.67 -7.69
CA THR A 48 18.77 12.31 -7.12
C THR A 48 19.75 12.68 -8.23
N THR A 49 20.71 13.55 -7.95
CA THR A 49 21.84 13.84 -8.87
C THR A 49 22.73 12.61 -9.12
N GLY A 50 22.62 11.56 -8.30
CA GLY A 50 23.23 10.25 -8.54
C GLY A 50 22.41 9.33 -9.44
N GLY A 51 21.27 9.78 -9.98
CA GLY A 51 20.40 9.01 -10.87
C GLY A 51 19.39 8.10 -10.17
N ASN A 52 19.35 8.07 -8.83
CA ASN A 52 18.42 7.21 -8.08
C ASN A 52 17.01 7.80 -8.05
N GLN A 53 15.99 6.99 -8.27
CA GLN A 53 14.58 7.41 -8.18
C GLN A 53 14.23 7.86 -6.75
N THR A 54 13.56 9.00 -6.61
CA THR A 54 13.05 9.51 -5.32
C THR A 54 11.53 9.56 -5.28
N ILE A 55 10.88 9.87 -6.40
CA ILE A 55 9.42 9.82 -6.59
C ILE A 55 9.16 9.29 -8.01
N LEU A 56 8.40 8.22 -8.16
CA LEU A 56 7.81 7.80 -9.45
C LEU A 56 6.30 7.69 -9.27
N LEU A 57 5.52 8.32 -10.16
CA LEU A 57 4.09 8.09 -10.34
C LEU A 57 3.90 7.52 -11.75
N ASP A 58 3.44 6.29 -11.87
CA ASP A 58 3.17 5.63 -13.16
C ASP A 58 1.70 5.21 -13.29
N GLY A 59 1.05 5.70 -14.33
CA GLY A 59 -0.33 5.42 -14.67
C GLY A 59 -0.61 4.00 -15.20
N HIS A 60 0.40 3.19 -15.51
CA HIS A 60 0.20 1.82 -16.02
C HIS A 60 -0.25 0.82 -14.94
N GLY A 61 -0.23 1.22 -13.65
CA GLY A 61 -0.65 0.36 -12.54
C GLY A 61 -0.78 1.06 -11.18
N GLY A 62 -0.76 2.40 -11.11
CA GLY A 62 -1.02 3.16 -9.88
C GLY A 62 0.12 3.15 -8.84
N GLY A 63 1.35 2.84 -9.25
CA GLY A 63 2.48 2.72 -8.33
C GLY A 63 3.11 4.06 -7.97
N ILE A 64 3.29 4.30 -6.67
CA ILE A 64 4.19 5.34 -6.14
C ILE A 64 5.48 4.65 -5.70
N ILE A 65 6.64 5.01 -6.26
CA ILE A 65 7.94 4.60 -5.71
C ILE A 65 8.52 5.78 -4.95
N ALA A 66 8.63 5.64 -3.63
CA ALA A 66 9.27 6.63 -2.77
C ALA A 66 10.18 5.92 -1.77
N ASN A 67 11.35 6.52 -1.49
CA ASN A 67 12.29 6.00 -0.48
C ASN A 67 11.67 6.01 0.93
N SER A 68 10.64 6.84 1.15
CA SER A 68 9.84 6.86 2.37
C SER A 68 8.44 7.39 2.05
N PHE A 69 7.41 6.79 2.64
CA PHE A 69 6.05 7.33 2.63
C PHE A 69 5.82 8.09 3.92
N LEU A 70 6.02 9.40 3.88
CA LEU A 70 5.78 10.28 5.02
C LEU A 70 4.51 11.09 4.82
N GLU A 71 3.64 11.10 5.83
CA GLU A 71 2.48 11.98 5.90
C GLU A 71 2.75 13.11 6.90
N LEU A 72 2.59 14.36 6.44
CA LEU A 72 2.69 15.55 7.28
C LEU A 72 1.31 15.96 7.76
N LYS A 73 1.12 16.05 9.07
CA LYS A 73 -0.11 16.59 9.70
C LYS A 73 0.21 17.78 10.57
N GLN A 74 -0.73 18.70 10.69
CA GLN A 74 -0.63 19.74 11.72
C GLN A 74 -0.99 19.16 13.09
N HIS A 75 -0.21 19.47 14.13
CA HIS A 75 -0.53 19.01 15.48
C HIS A 75 -1.82 19.68 15.98
N PRO A 76 -2.88 18.91 16.36
CA PRO A 76 -4.20 19.47 16.64
C PRO A 76 -4.21 20.42 17.85
N LEU A 77 -3.31 20.21 18.82
CA LEU A 77 -3.19 21.02 20.04
C LEU A 77 -1.99 21.98 20.08
N LYS A 78 -1.12 22.01 19.07
CA LYS A 78 0.12 22.81 19.08
C LYS A 78 0.30 23.51 17.74
N THR A 79 -0.12 24.77 17.69
CA THR A 79 0.09 25.61 16.51
C THR A 79 1.58 25.68 16.18
N ASN A 80 1.93 25.51 14.91
CA ASN A 80 3.31 25.53 14.39
C ASN A 80 4.20 24.34 14.79
N THR A 81 3.62 23.19 15.16
CA THR A 81 4.35 21.92 15.32
C THR A 81 3.81 20.91 14.31
N PRO A 82 4.52 20.60 13.21
CA PRO A 82 4.10 19.52 12.32
C PRO A 82 4.37 18.16 12.97
N LEU A 83 3.48 17.21 12.69
CA LEU A 83 3.64 15.79 12.97
C LEU A 83 4.07 15.09 11.69
N VAL A 84 5.09 14.24 11.80
CA VAL A 84 5.59 13.43 10.70
C VAL A 84 5.26 11.98 11.00
N TYR A 85 4.42 11.37 10.18
CA TYR A 85 4.07 9.95 10.26
C TYR A 85 4.71 9.18 9.11
N SER A 86 5.11 7.94 9.36
CA SER A 86 5.50 7.00 8.30
C SER A 86 4.37 6.01 8.07
N ALA A 87 4.17 5.61 6.82
CA ALA A 87 3.36 4.42 6.53
C ALA A 87 4.00 3.18 7.17
N VAL A 88 3.17 2.19 7.51
CA VAL A 88 3.63 0.86 7.91
C VAL A 88 4.13 0.14 6.66
N SER A 89 5.38 -0.30 6.68
CA SER A 89 5.95 -1.09 5.59
C SER A 89 5.80 -2.58 5.89
N SER A 90 5.18 -3.31 4.96
CA SER A 90 5.09 -4.77 4.98
C SER A 90 5.88 -5.34 3.80
N ARG A 91 6.36 -6.59 3.95
CA ARG A 91 6.96 -7.33 2.82
C ARG A 91 5.91 -7.74 1.78
N GLN A 92 4.64 -7.84 2.17
CA GLN A 92 3.54 -8.22 1.28
C GLN A 92 2.38 -7.24 1.46
N PRO A 93 1.63 -6.91 0.40
CA PRO A 93 0.39 -6.16 0.55
C PRO A 93 -0.57 -6.90 1.48
N THR A 94 -1.01 -6.20 2.51
CA THR A 94 -1.91 -6.74 3.53
C THR A 94 -3.12 -5.84 3.67
N LEU A 95 -4.28 -6.46 3.80
CA LEU A 95 -5.52 -5.80 4.18
C LEU A 95 -5.62 -5.80 5.71
N THR A 96 -6.13 -4.73 6.29
CA THR A 96 -6.40 -4.66 7.73
C THR A 96 -7.78 -4.09 7.97
N HIS A 97 -8.59 -4.83 8.75
CA HIS A 97 -9.87 -4.37 9.25
C HIS A 97 -9.83 -4.43 10.78
N SER A 98 -10.36 -3.42 11.47
CA SER A 98 -10.40 -3.37 12.93
C SER A 98 -11.75 -2.88 13.40
N GLY A 99 -12.17 -3.36 14.57
CA GLY A 99 -13.46 -2.99 15.13
C GLY A 99 -13.61 -3.45 16.57
N VAL A 100 -14.85 -3.40 17.03
CA VAL A 100 -15.25 -3.83 18.38
C VAL A 100 -16.46 -4.73 18.24
N ALA A 101 -16.39 -5.90 18.89
CA ALA A 101 -17.49 -6.85 18.97
C ALA A 101 -17.98 -6.94 20.41
N ARG A 102 -19.29 -6.84 20.64
CA ARG A 102 -19.87 -7.04 21.96
C ARG A 102 -20.11 -8.54 22.19
N LEU A 103 -19.46 -9.13 23.19
CA LEU A 103 -19.88 -10.44 23.68
C LEU A 103 -21.21 -10.32 24.42
N GLU A 104 -22.12 -11.24 24.12
CA GLU A 104 -23.36 -11.46 24.86
C GLU A 104 -23.38 -12.92 25.31
N GLY A 105 -23.38 -13.14 26.62
CA GLY A 105 -23.33 -14.51 27.15
C GLY A 105 -22.07 -15.28 26.71
N GLY A 106 -20.94 -14.57 26.56
CA GLY A 106 -19.66 -15.15 26.18
C GLY A 106 -19.49 -15.43 24.68
N ARG A 107 -20.37 -14.92 23.81
CA ARG A 107 -20.30 -15.10 22.35
C ARG A 107 -20.56 -13.81 21.59
N ALA A 108 -19.87 -13.63 20.46
CA ALA A 108 -20.15 -12.58 19.48
C ALA A 108 -19.92 -13.12 18.07
N ARG A 109 -20.62 -12.53 17.11
CA ARG A 109 -20.38 -12.72 15.67
C ARG A 109 -19.99 -11.38 15.07
N VAL A 110 -19.00 -11.41 14.18
CA VAL A 110 -18.56 -10.26 13.38
C VAL A 110 -18.62 -10.67 11.92
N ASP A 111 -19.38 -9.92 11.14
CA ASP A 111 -19.37 -10.04 9.68
C ASP A 111 -18.33 -9.05 9.14
N LEU A 112 -17.37 -9.56 8.36
CA LEU A 112 -16.34 -8.74 7.74
C LEU A 112 -16.91 -7.99 6.54
N PRO A 113 -16.42 -6.76 6.25
CA PRO A 113 -16.84 -6.01 5.07
C PRO A 113 -16.65 -6.80 3.76
N GLU A 114 -17.59 -6.65 2.83
CA GLU A 114 -17.60 -7.38 1.55
C GLU A 114 -16.31 -7.15 0.75
N ASP A 115 -15.82 -5.91 0.70
CA ASP A 115 -14.60 -5.53 0.00
C ASP A 115 -13.35 -6.18 0.61
N PHE A 116 -13.27 -6.21 1.95
CA PHE A 116 -12.21 -6.91 2.65
C PHE A 116 -12.22 -8.40 2.32
N VAL A 117 -13.40 -9.03 2.33
CA VAL A 117 -13.57 -10.46 2.04
C VAL A 117 -13.24 -10.78 0.59
N ALA A 118 -13.62 -9.92 -0.35
CA ALA A 118 -13.36 -10.11 -1.78
C ALA A 118 -11.87 -9.99 -2.13
N LEU A 119 -11.13 -9.17 -1.39
CA LEU A 119 -9.71 -8.91 -1.64
C LEU A 119 -8.78 -9.77 -0.77
N ALA A 120 -9.29 -10.48 0.23
CA ALA A 120 -8.50 -11.32 1.13
C ALA A 120 -8.15 -12.68 0.49
N GLU A 121 -6.88 -13.05 0.54
CA GLU A 121 -6.42 -14.38 0.13
C GLU A 121 -6.99 -15.45 1.09
N PRO A 122 -7.66 -16.50 0.59
CA PRO A 122 -8.23 -17.56 1.43
C PRO A 122 -7.20 -18.20 2.36
N GLY A 123 -7.54 -18.34 3.65
CA GLY A 123 -6.66 -18.96 4.65
C GLY A 123 -5.52 -18.08 5.16
N SER A 124 -5.42 -16.81 4.72
CA SER A 124 -4.38 -15.88 5.17
C SER A 124 -4.75 -15.04 6.40
N LEU A 125 -5.97 -15.24 6.95
CA LEU A 125 -6.50 -14.42 8.04
C LEU A 125 -5.69 -14.61 9.34
N VAL A 126 -5.25 -13.49 9.90
CA VAL A 126 -4.67 -13.40 11.24
C VAL A 126 -5.55 -12.47 12.07
N VAL A 127 -6.01 -12.97 13.21
CA VAL A 127 -6.95 -12.24 14.07
C VAL A 127 -6.31 -12.01 15.43
N ASN A 128 -6.21 -10.73 15.81
CA ASN A 128 -5.82 -10.31 17.15
C ASN A 128 -7.07 -9.86 17.91
N LEU A 129 -7.26 -10.41 19.11
CA LEU A 129 -8.39 -10.10 19.98
C LEU A 129 -7.88 -9.48 21.29
N SER A 130 -8.56 -8.44 21.76
CA SER A 130 -8.26 -7.74 23.02
C SER A 130 -9.54 -7.55 23.83
N PRO A 131 -9.80 -8.41 24.84
CA PRO A 131 -11.00 -8.32 25.66
C PRO A 131 -10.96 -7.09 26.57
N ALA A 132 -11.98 -6.23 26.52
CA ALA A 132 -12.14 -5.05 27.38
C ALA A 132 -12.78 -5.39 28.74
N SER A 133 -12.30 -6.47 29.36
CA SER A 133 -12.75 -6.89 30.69
C SER A 133 -11.57 -7.45 31.47
N LEU A 134 -11.31 -6.86 32.64
CA LEU A 134 -10.28 -7.33 33.57
C LEU A 134 -10.61 -8.71 34.17
N ASN A 135 -11.88 -9.13 34.08
CA ASN A 135 -12.33 -10.44 34.55
C ASN A 135 -12.25 -11.52 33.46
N SER A 136 -11.90 -11.13 32.22
CA SER A 136 -11.71 -12.07 31.11
C SER A 136 -10.58 -13.04 31.43
N LYS A 137 -10.82 -14.33 31.16
CA LYS A 137 -9.80 -15.39 31.23
C LYS A 137 -9.17 -15.70 29.86
N GLY A 138 -9.49 -14.87 28.87
CA GLY A 138 -9.10 -15.05 27.48
C GLY A 138 -10.30 -15.30 26.58
N VAL A 139 -10.11 -14.98 25.30
CA VAL A 139 -11.06 -15.17 24.22
C VAL A 139 -10.37 -15.89 23.07
N ALA A 140 -11.14 -16.63 22.28
CA ALA A 140 -10.68 -17.23 21.03
C ALA A 140 -11.66 -16.89 19.91
N PHE A 141 -11.25 -17.18 18.68
CA PHE A 141 -12.13 -17.09 17.53
C PHE A 141 -12.19 -18.39 16.74
N GLU A 142 -13.23 -18.53 15.95
CA GLU A 142 -13.34 -19.47 14.85
C GLU A 142 -13.88 -18.75 13.61
N ILE A 143 -13.59 -19.32 12.44
CA ILE A 143 -14.08 -18.84 11.14
C ILE A 143 -15.01 -19.93 10.62
N PRO A 144 -16.32 -19.87 10.93
CA PRO A 144 -17.27 -20.92 10.54
C PRO A 144 -17.57 -20.87 9.04
N GLU A 145 -17.47 -19.69 8.42
CA GLU A 145 -17.69 -19.46 7.00
C GLU A 145 -16.79 -18.32 6.51
N HIS A 146 -16.64 -18.22 5.20
CA HIS A 146 -15.87 -17.15 4.59
C HIS A 146 -16.49 -15.79 4.90
N GLY A 147 -15.72 -14.89 5.50
CA GLY A 147 -16.17 -13.53 5.81
C GLY A 147 -16.89 -13.35 7.14
N SER A 148 -16.93 -14.35 8.02
CA SER A 148 -17.39 -14.14 9.40
C SER A 148 -16.42 -14.66 10.44
N LEU A 149 -16.42 -14.02 11.60
CA LEU A 149 -15.66 -14.39 12.78
C LEU A 149 -16.63 -14.62 13.93
N GLN A 150 -16.52 -15.77 14.57
CA GLN A 150 -17.18 -15.97 15.86
C GLN A 150 -16.13 -15.84 16.96
N ILE A 151 -16.42 -15.01 17.96
CA ILE A 151 -15.57 -14.81 19.13
C ILE A 151 -16.25 -15.44 20.33
N GLY A 152 -15.48 -16.20 21.12
CA GLY A 152 -15.97 -16.85 22.32
C GLY A 152 -15.03 -16.70 23.51
N GLU A 153 -15.59 -16.55 24.71
CA GLU A 153 -14.81 -16.71 25.94
C GLU A 153 -14.30 -18.15 26.09
N LEU A 154 -13.05 -18.24 26.54
CA LEU A 154 -12.43 -19.51 26.91
C LEU A 154 -13.03 -20.03 28.22
N ASN A 155 -12.82 -21.34 28.47
CA ASN A 155 -13.24 -22.00 29.70
C ASN A 155 -14.76 -21.88 29.99
N GLY A 156 -15.58 -21.85 28.93
CA GLY A 156 -17.05 -21.77 29.06
C GLY A 156 -17.55 -20.46 29.68
N GLY A 157 -16.77 -19.37 29.58
CA GLY A 157 -17.20 -18.07 30.07
C GLY A 157 -18.49 -17.57 29.42
N ALA A 158 -19.26 -16.80 30.18
CA ALA A 158 -20.55 -16.24 29.79
C ALA A 158 -20.59 -14.70 29.97
N GLY A 159 -19.42 -14.06 29.94
CA GLY A 159 -19.25 -12.63 30.12
C GLY A 159 -19.87 -11.83 28.99
N SER A 160 -20.33 -10.62 29.33
CA SER A 160 -20.92 -9.68 28.38
C SER A 160 -20.14 -8.36 28.40
N TYR A 161 -19.17 -8.23 27.49
CA TYR A 161 -18.25 -7.10 27.42
C TYR A 161 -17.70 -6.94 25.99
N ASP A 162 -17.03 -5.82 25.73
CA ASP A 162 -16.49 -5.52 24.41
C ASP A 162 -15.17 -6.26 24.16
N VAL A 163 -14.96 -6.73 22.93
CA VAL A 163 -13.70 -7.28 22.45
C VAL A 163 -13.26 -6.44 21.27
N HIS A 164 -12.12 -5.75 21.41
CA HIS A 164 -11.49 -5.08 20.29
C HIS A 164 -10.81 -6.14 19.42
N TYR A 165 -10.94 -6.01 18.10
CA TYR A 165 -10.31 -6.94 17.17
C TYR A 165 -9.58 -6.21 16.05
N THR A 166 -8.51 -6.83 15.56
CA THR A 166 -7.85 -6.50 14.30
C THR A 166 -7.73 -7.79 13.50
N VAL A 167 -8.16 -7.73 12.25
CA VAL A 167 -8.14 -8.82 11.28
C VAL A 167 -7.22 -8.37 10.15
N THR A 168 -6.18 -9.16 9.90
CA THR A 168 -5.23 -8.94 8.81
C THR A 168 -5.32 -10.09 7.83
N ALA A 169 -5.22 -9.82 6.54
CA ALA A 169 -5.12 -10.83 5.49
C ALA A 169 -4.08 -10.41 4.45
N LEU A 170 -3.53 -11.37 3.73
CA LEU A 170 -2.83 -11.09 2.47
C LEU A 170 -3.86 -10.67 1.42
N GLU A 171 -3.49 -9.74 0.55
CA GLU A 171 -4.32 -9.41 -0.61
C GLU A 171 -4.23 -10.51 -1.68
N VAL A 172 -5.34 -10.77 -2.39
CA VAL A 172 -5.42 -11.82 -3.42
C VAL A 172 -4.30 -11.67 -4.46
N GLY A 173 -3.62 -12.78 -4.75
CA GLY A 173 -2.54 -12.81 -5.74
C GLY A 173 -1.18 -12.30 -5.21
N GLN A 174 -1.07 -12.03 -3.90
CA GLN A 174 0.17 -11.55 -3.28
C GLN A 174 0.91 -12.62 -2.46
N ALA A 175 0.44 -13.87 -2.46
CA ALA A 175 1.08 -14.97 -1.75
C ALA A 175 2.56 -15.16 -2.15
N ASP A 176 2.87 -15.01 -3.45
CA ASP A 176 4.21 -15.14 -4.01
C ASP A 176 4.89 -13.78 -4.28
N TYR A 177 4.50 -12.73 -3.56
CA TYR A 177 5.05 -11.39 -3.80
C TYR A 177 6.57 -11.34 -3.59
N LYS A 178 7.29 -11.09 -4.68
CA LYS A 178 8.75 -11.00 -4.69
C LYS A 178 9.21 -9.62 -4.22
N THR A 179 9.86 -9.58 -3.06
CA THR A 179 10.40 -8.35 -2.43
C THR A 179 11.83 -8.03 -2.84
N GLU A 180 12.55 -8.99 -3.40
CA GLU A 180 13.93 -8.83 -3.85
C GLU A 180 13.96 -9.01 -5.37
N LEU A 181 14.23 -7.94 -6.11
CA LEU A 181 14.31 -7.97 -7.57
C LEU A 181 15.78 -7.94 -8.01
N THR A 182 16.12 -8.72 -9.03
CA THR A 182 17.35 -8.48 -9.78
C THR A 182 17.26 -7.13 -10.52
N GLN A 183 18.41 -6.54 -10.87
CA GLN A 183 18.44 -5.28 -11.62
C GLN A 183 17.59 -5.34 -12.91
N ALA A 184 17.69 -6.45 -13.65
CA ALA A 184 16.92 -6.63 -14.89
C ALA A 184 15.41 -6.75 -14.65
N GLU A 185 14.99 -7.38 -13.56
CA GLU A 185 13.57 -7.46 -13.17
C GLU A 185 13.03 -6.11 -12.72
N TYR A 186 13.84 -5.33 -12.00
CA TYR A 186 13.48 -3.97 -11.58
C TYR A 186 13.29 -3.06 -12.80
N GLU A 187 14.25 -3.02 -13.73
CA GLU A 187 14.16 -2.24 -14.96
C GLU A 187 12.94 -2.63 -15.81
N LYS A 188 12.68 -3.93 -15.96
CA LYS A 188 11.52 -4.43 -16.70
C LYS A 188 10.19 -4.08 -16.02
N ARG A 189 10.09 -4.19 -14.70
CA ARG A 189 8.85 -3.98 -13.95
C ARG A 189 8.39 -2.52 -14.00
N PHE A 190 9.33 -1.59 -14.10
CA PHE A 190 9.05 -0.15 -14.01
C PHE A 190 9.35 0.61 -15.31
N ASP A 191 9.57 -0.12 -16.41
CA ASP A 191 9.88 0.43 -17.75
C ASP A 191 10.91 1.57 -17.72
N LEU A 192 11.92 1.45 -16.85
CA LEU A 192 12.88 2.51 -16.66
C LEU A 192 13.87 2.52 -17.84
N PRO A 193 14.22 3.70 -18.39
CA PRO A 193 15.22 3.77 -19.44
C PRO A 193 16.52 3.15 -18.94
N LYS A 194 17.07 2.21 -19.72
CA LYS A 194 18.33 1.53 -19.41
C LYS A 194 19.38 2.60 -19.12
N GLY A 195 19.95 2.56 -17.91
CA GLY A 195 21.09 3.41 -17.58
C GLY A 195 22.21 3.10 -18.57
N ASN A 196 22.58 4.07 -19.41
CA ASN A 196 23.81 3.97 -20.17
C ASN A 196 24.95 3.90 -19.15
N LYS A 197 25.60 2.73 -19.07
CA LYS A 197 26.90 2.59 -18.40
C LYS A 197 27.98 3.33 -19.17
#